data_AF-A0A1G2Z5X7-F1
#
_entry.id   AF-A0A1G2Z5X7-F1
#
_cell.length_a   1.000
_cell.length_b   1.000
_cell.length_c   1.000
_cell.angle_alpha   90.00
_cell.angle_beta   90.00
_cell.angle_gamma   90.00
#
_symmetry.space_group_name_H-M   'P 1'
#
loop_
_entity.id
_entity.type
_entity.pdbx_description
1 polymer ?
#
loop_
_entity_poly.entity_id
_entity_poly.type
_entity_poly.pdbx_seq_one_letter_code
_entity_poly.pdbx_strand_id
1 'polypeptide(L)'
;MRAFANHLHAAGKRWQGEMFGWPAEYTPESRKKPRDSKMRFTPASFSIGESGIWFFSLMWERGKNKKPVEFLDDRGIVKEQ
;
A
#
# COMPACT_ATOMS: atom_id res chain seq x y z
N MET A 1 -1.50 -11.41 -1.09
CA MET A 1 -1.32 -9.99 -0.74
C MET A 1 -2.60 -9.17 -0.87
N ARG A 2 -3.24 -9.09 -2.04
CA ARG A 2 -4.48 -8.29 -2.27
C ARG A 2 -5.60 -8.56 -1.26
N ALA A 3 -5.90 -9.83 -0.99
CA ALA A 3 -6.94 -10.20 -0.01
C ALA A 3 -6.61 -9.73 1.42
N PHE A 4 -5.34 -9.83 1.83
CA PHE A 4 -4.88 -9.36 3.14
C PHE A 4 -4.94 -7.83 3.25
N ALA A 5 -4.50 -7.12 2.21
CA ALA A 5 -4.62 -5.66 2.14
C ALA A 5 -6.09 -5.20 2.19
N ASN A 6 -7.00 -5.89 1.51
CA ASN A 6 -8.44 -5.61 1.60
C ASN A 6 -9.00 -5.89 3.00
N HIS A 7 -8.52 -6.93 3.68
CA HIS A 7 -8.91 -7.21 5.06
C HIS A 7 -8.46 -6.11 6.02
N LEU A 8 -7.20 -5.67 5.93
CA LEU A 8 -6.69 -4.52 6.68
C LEU A 8 -7.45 -3.24 6.33
N HIS A 9 -7.82 -3.07 5.05
CA HIS A 9 -8.61 -1.94 4.60
C HIS A 9 -10.01 -1.91 5.21
N ALA A 10 -10.69 -3.05 5.23
CA ALA A 10 -11.99 -3.20 5.89
C ALA A 10 -11.90 -2.97 7.41
N ALA A 11 -10.81 -3.38 8.05
CA ALA A 11 -10.57 -3.14 9.46
C ALA A 11 -10.29 -1.67 9.78
N GLY A 12 -9.74 -0.90 8.82
CA GLY A 12 -9.51 0.54 8.94
C GLY A 12 -8.46 0.93 10.01
N LYS A 13 -7.67 -0.03 10.50
CA LYS A 13 -6.63 0.20 11.52
C LYS A 13 -5.27 0.20 10.88
N ARG A 14 -4.40 1.13 11.29
CA ARG A 14 -2.99 1.10 10.90
C ARG A 14 -2.37 -0.22 11.33
N TRP A 15 -1.59 -0.81 10.44
CA TRP A 15 -0.89 -2.07 10.70
C TRP A 15 0.53 -1.98 10.14
N GLN A 16 1.47 -2.58 10.83
CA GLN A 16 2.86 -2.69 10.41
C GLN A 16 3.36 -4.05 10.90
N GLY A 17 4.11 -4.74 10.05
CA GLY A 17 4.64 -6.05 10.39
C GLY A 17 5.46 -6.61 9.23
N GLU A 18 5.58 -7.93 9.23
CA GLU A 18 6.28 -8.66 8.18
C GLU A 18 5.30 -9.62 7.51
N MET A 19 5.42 -9.77 6.19
CA MET A 19 4.64 -10.71 5.41
C MET A 19 5.55 -11.36 4.36
N PHE A 20 5.62 -12.69 4.32
CA PHE A 20 6.53 -13.43 3.44
C PHE A 20 8.02 -13.05 3.60
N GLY A 21 8.46 -12.69 4.81
CA GLY A 21 9.83 -12.23 5.05
C GLY A 21 10.11 -10.79 4.60
N TRP A 22 9.10 -10.06 4.11
CA TRP A 22 9.23 -8.68 3.68
C TRP A 22 8.55 -7.73 4.66
N PRO A 23 9.13 -6.55 4.92
CA PRO A 23 8.47 -5.51 5.69
C PRO A 23 7.20 -5.08 4.98
N ALA A 24 6.11 -4.94 5.73
CA ALA A 24 4.81 -4.57 5.21
C ALA A 24 4.13 -3.58 6.14
N GLU A 25 3.40 -2.64 5.54
CA GLU A 25 2.61 -1.66 6.28
C GLU A 25 1.28 -1.37 5.59
N TYR A 26 0.32 -0.98 6.41
CA TYR A 26 -0.96 -0.48 5.98
C TYR A 26 -1.28 0.81 6.75
N THR A 27 -1.56 1.86 6.01
CA THR A 27 -2.01 3.14 6.53
C THR A 27 -3.45 3.39 6.06
N PRO A 28 -4.42 3.57 6.98
CA PRO A 28 -5.81 3.82 6.61
C PRO A 28 -6.00 5.23 6.05
N GLU A 29 -7.10 5.42 5.33
CA GLU A 29 -7.51 6.73 4.82
C GLU A 29 -7.65 7.71 5.99
N SER A 30 -7.05 8.89 5.86
CA SER A 30 -7.19 9.96 6.82
C SER A 30 -7.81 11.19 6.18
N ARG A 31 -8.83 11.75 6.83
CA ARG A 31 -9.41 13.04 6.46
C ARG A 31 -8.43 14.20 6.66
N LYS A 32 -7.31 13.96 7.34
CA LYS A 32 -6.26 14.96 7.52
C LYS A 32 -5.55 15.16 6.19
N LYS A 33 -5.72 16.36 5.63
CA LYS A 33 -5.00 16.84 4.46
C LYS A 33 -3.49 16.90 4.78
N PRO A 34 -2.62 16.33 3.92
CA PRO A 34 -1.18 16.55 4.04
C PRO A 34 -0.88 18.05 3.90
N ARG A 35 0.00 18.60 4.75
CA ARG A 35 0.50 19.98 4.60
C ARG A 35 1.05 20.14 3.18
N ASP A 36 0.69 21.24 2.53
CA ASP A 36 1.15 21.60 1.17
C ASP A 36 0.70 20.69 0.00
N SER A 37 -0.24 19.77 0.21
CA SER A 37 -0.84 18.99 -0.89
C SER A 37 -2.15 19.58 -1.41
N LYS A 38 -2.47 19.41 -2.70
CA LYS A 38 -3.83 19.69 -3.25
C LYS A 38 -4.84 18.59 -2.91
N MET A 39 -4.40 17.50 -2.28
CA MET A 39 -5.26 16.37 -1.94
C MET A 39 -6.28 16.76 -0.87
N ARG A 40 -7.52 16.28 -1.04
CA ARG A 40 -8.64 16.52 -0.10
C ARG A 40 -8.58 15.62 1.14
N PHE A 41 -7.87 14.50 1.03
CA PHE A 41 -7.68 13.50 2.07
C PHE A 41 -6.38 12.73 1.78
N THR A 42 -5.83 12.07 2.80
CA THR A 42 -4.72 11.11 2.62
C THR A 42 -5.34 9.74 2.30
N PRO A 43 -5.12 9.16 1.12
CA PRO A 43 -5.70 7.87 0.74
C PRO A 43 -5.16 6.75 1.63
N ALA A 44 -5.92 5.66 1.74
CA ALA A 44 -5.37 4.45 2.33
C ALA A 44 -4.26 3.90 1.43
N SER A 45 -3.22 3.34 2.03
CA SER A 45 -2.13 2.69 1.33
C SER A 45 -1.71 1.41 2.02
N PHE A 46 -1.37 0.40 1.24
CA PHE A 46 -0.69 -0.81 1.66
C PHE A 46 0.61 -0.91 0.89
N SER A 47 1.70 -1.26 1.53
CA SER A 47 2.99 -1.48 0.89
C SER A 47 3.70 -2.66 1.53
N ILE A 48 4.45 -3.40 0.73
CA ILE A 48 5.23 -4.56 1.14
C ILE A 48 6.49 -4.65 0.29
N GLY A 49 7.60 -5.03 0.92
CA GLY A 49 8.88 -5.17 0.26
C GLY A 49 9.77 -3.94 0.41
N GLU A 50 10.92 -4.00 -0.23
CA GLU A 50 11.94 -2.96 -0.21
C GLU A 50 12.20 -2.45 -1.62
N SER A 51 12.15 -1.12 -1.76
CA SER A 51 12.38 -0.47 -3.05
C SER A 51 13.79 -0.76 -3.55
N GLY A 52 13.91 -1.16 -4.82
CA GLY A 52 15.19 -1.52 -5.44
C GLY A 52 15.51 -3.02 -5.45
N ILE A 53 14.76 -3.84 -4.70
CA ILE A 53 14.82 -5.31 -4.79
C ILE A 53 13.49 -5.82 -5.34
N TRP A 54 12.45 -5.67 -4.53
CA TRP A 54 11.08 -6.02 -4.87
C TRP A 54 10.13 -5.25 -3.96
N PHE A 55 9.20 -4.51 -4.56
CA PHE A 55 8.23 -3.71 -3.82
C PHE A 55 6.85 -3.80 -4.46
N PHE A 56 5.82 -3.99 -3.64
CA PHE A 56 4.44 -3.99 -4.06
C PHE A 56 3.63 -3.04 -3.20
N SER A 57 2.76 -2.25 -3.82
CA SER A 57 1.86 -1.36 -3.09
C SER A 57 0.48 -1.24 -3.72
N LEU A 58 -0.48 -0.91 -2.87
CA LEU A 58 -1.88 -0.66 -3.21
C LEU A 58 -2.29 0.68 -2.61
N MET A 59 -2.83 1.58 -3.42
CA MET A 59 -3.26 2.90 -2.97
C MET A 59 -4.70 3.20 -3.36
N TRP A 60 -5.55 3.53 -2.39
CA TRP A 60 -6.95 3.90 -2.62
C TRP A 60 -7.09 5.39 -2.97
N GLU A 61 -6.43 5.83 -4.03
CA GLU A 61 -6.36 7.25 -4.44
C GLU A 61 -7.72 7.89 -4.71
N ARG A 62 -8.69 7.07 -5.14
CA ARG A 62 -10.07 7.50 -5.46
C ARG A 62 -11.03 7.35 -4.27
N GLY A 63 -10.50 7.06 -3.08
CA GLY A 63 -11.23 6.89 -1.82
C GLY A 63 -11.47 5.43 -1.44
N LYS A 64 -11.74 5.20 -0.15
CA LYS A 64 -11.89 3.86 0.47
C LYS A 64 -12.85 2.88 -0.22
N ASN A 65 -13.90 3.36 -0.89
CA ASN A 65 -14.89 2.48 -1.55
C ASN A 65 -14.58 2.22 -3.04
N LYS A 66 -13.40 2.61 -3.52
CA LYS A 66 -12.96 2.39 -4.91
C LYS A 66 -11.87 1.33 -4.96
N LYS A 67 -11.59 0.81 -6.16
CA LYS A 67 -10.47 -0.12 -6.35
C LYS A 67 -9.15 0.61 -6.08
N PRO A 68 -8.20 -0.03 -5.38
CA PRO A 68 -6.87 0.52 -5.23
C PRO A 68 -6.14 0.52 -6.58
N VAL A 69 -5.25 1.49 -6.74
CA VAL A 69 -4.22 1.48 -7.78
C VAL A 69 -3.09 0.61 -7.30
N GLU A 70 -2.63 -0.29 -8.17
CA GLU A 70 -1.60 -1.27 -7.86
C GLU A 70 -0.29 -0.85 -8.48
N PHE A 71 0.79 -0.96 -7.71
CA PHE A 71 2.13 -0.70 -8.19
C PHE A 71 3.03 -1.85 -7.79
N LEU A 72 3.79 -2.37 -8.75
CA LEU A 72 4.76 -3.44 -8.55
C LEU A 72 6.10 -2.97 -9.13
N ASP A 73 7.14 -3.11 -8.33
CA ASP A 73 8.53 -2.90 -8.68
C ASP A 73 9.23 -4.26 -8.61
N ASP A 74 9.39 -4.94 -9.75
CA ASP A 74 10.13 -6.21 -9.87
C ASP A 74 11.50 -6.04 -10.54
N ARG A 75 11.99 -4.80 -10.64
CA ARG A 75 13.24 -4.47 -11.34
C ARG A 75 14.49 -5.14 -10.76
N GLY A 76 14.49 -5.45 -9.46
CA GLY A 76 15.59 -6.15 -8.80
C GLY A 76 15.50 -7.68 -8.86
N ILE A 77 14.42 -8.23 -9.42
CA ILE A 77 14.25 -9.68 -9.57
C ILE A 77 14.92 -10.13 -10.86
N VAL A 78 16.02 -10.89 -10.72
CA VAL A 78 16.62 -11.63 -11.83
C VAL A 78 15.67 -12.76 -12.22
N LYS A 79 15.11 -12.69 -13.43
CA LYS A 79 14.33 -13.79 -14.01
C LYS A 79 15.33 -14.77 -14.62
N GLU A 80 15.40 -15.99 -14.09
CA GLU A 80 16.13 -17.07 -14.75
C GLU A 80 15.49 -17.30 -16.14
N GLN A 81 16.33 -17.29 -17.18
CA GLN A 81 15.95 -17.52 -18.57
C GLN A 81 15.85 -19.01 -18.88
#